data_AF-A0A804KZY9-F1
#
_entry.id   AF-A0A804KZY9-F1
#
_cell.length_a   1.000
_cell.length_b   1.000
_cell.length_c   1.000
_cell.angle_alpha   90.00
_cell.angle_beta   90.00
_cell.angle_gamma   90.00
#
_symmetry.space_group_name_H-M   'P 1'
#
loop_
_entity.id
_entity.type
_entity.pdbx_description
1 polymer ?
#
loop_
_entity_poly.entity_id
_entity_poly.type
_entity_poly.pdbx_seq_one_letter_code
_entity_poly.pdbx_strand_id
1 'polypeptide(L)'
;MEALQKLERVQSLLSLMEARGLSSSHRDADRFLADFVLFLVQPCGILTVEDRCRIISDFLPKTSSEVLEEAFIFANKEGIEKKENIGYNLKFHCQQIHTGPSLQSSVEKDLDIDLSKIKEIPMIGLDAMKQANSTLEDFCRSYFMFHGLDASKPREIFKYLPILSFTESYIYQLDTLNEKALHLSSKVATSPTTELNNLTHLCNDVTYHNVRNNTNEFCSADPLIRLLQCEGLLSERIRKELNSGIEYWALERKLCHALSGKKKILMEDIMKAIHLKSFDYRVLNLLLYQLRGQQVNELHMEFLSVSEFLVEIADDLYDYEDDVVENSFNILRMFVGVYGASTSPSMLAKCITEAEEKYERLIRTLDPELSSSYRRRCEEATREGGATSGHAFGTWNIPPVIGDEESFRMERLAVGAGQDSSYATASGIHAKTKFCEKLRRI
;
A
#
# COMPACT_ATOMS: atom_id res chain seq x y z
N MET A 1 18.15 -12.05 8.50
CA MET A 1 19.46 -12.68 8.79
C MET A 1 19.30 -14.18 9.06
N GLU A 2 18.35 -14.60 9.91
CA GLU A 2 18.10 -16.03 10.19
C GLU A 2 17.65 -16.84 8.95
N ALA A 3 16.78 -16.28 8.11
CA ALA A 3 16.38 -16.93 6.85
C ALA A 3 17.56 -17.10 5.85
N LEU A 4 18.47 -16.12 5.81
CA LEU A 4 19.70 -16.17 5.01
C LEU A 4 20.68 -17.22 5.55
N GLN A 5 20.84 -17.31 6.88
CA GLN A 5 21.62 -18.38 7.52
C GLN A 5 21.00 -19.75 7.29
N LYS A 6 19.65 -19.86 7.29
CA LYS A 6 18.95 -21.10 6.94
C LYS A 6 19.22 -21.50 5.49
N LEU A 7 19.16 -20.55 4.56
CA LEU A 7 19.50 -20.77 3.15
C LEU A 7 20.96 -21.21 2.96
N GLU A 8 21.89 -20.55 3.65
CA GLU A 8 23.32 -20.89 3.62
C GLU A 8 23.59 -22.31 4.15
N ARG A 9 22.91 -22.70 5.24
CA ARG A 9 22.99 -24.08 5.79
C ARG A 9 22.46 -25.11 4.80
N VAL A 10 21.34 -24.83 4.15
CA VAL A 10 20.78 -25.75 3.13
C VAL A 10 21.71 -25.85 1.93
N GLN A 11 22.26 -24.73 1.46
CA GLN A 11 23.20 -24.72 0.34
C GLN A 11 24.48 -25.50 0.66
N SER A 12 25.02 -25.33 1.86
CA SER A 12 26.21 -26.06 2.32
C SER A 12 25.96 -27.57 2.39
N LEU A 13 24.76 -27.97 2.82
CA LEU A 13 24.38 -29.38 2.89
C LEU A 13 24.15 -29.98 1.50
N LEU A 14 23.55 -29.24 0.56
CA LEU A 14 23.41 -29.67 -0.82
C LEU A 14 24.78 -29.95 -1.47
N SER A 15 25.76 -29.07 -1.27
CA SER A 15 27.13 -29.29 -1.73
C SER A 15 27.79 -30.51 -1.08
N LEU A 16 27.51 -30.78 0.20
CA LEU A 16 27.99 -31.98 0.89
C LEU A 16 27.33 -33.26 0.33
N MET A 17 26.03 -33.23 0.06
CA MET A 17 25.28 -34.35 -0.53
C MET A 17 25.80 -34.67 -1.93
N GLU A 18 26.06 -33.66 -2.76
CA GLU A 18 26.67 -33.79 -4.08
C GLU A 18 28.07 -34.43 -3.98
N ALA A 19 28.92 -33.93 -3.09
CA ALA A 19 30.27 -34.48 -2.87
C ALA A 19 30.28 -35.93 -2.35
N ARG A 20 29.17 -36.39 -1.75
CA ARG A 20 29.00 -37.76 -1.23
C ARG A 20 28.22 -38.68 -2.17
N GLY A 21 27.84 -38.18 -3.36
CA GLY A 21 27.05 -38.95 -4.32
C GLY A 21 25.63 -39.27 -3.87
N LEU A 22 25.07 -38.46 -2.96
CA LEU A 22 23.71 -38.60 -2.41
C LEU A 22 22.69 -37.69 -3.11
N SER A 23 23.13 -36.89 -4.08
CA SER A 23 22.29 -36.02 -4.91
C SER A 23 21.56 -36.83 -5.99
N SER A 24 20.29 -36.49 -6.21
CA SER A 24 19.44 -37.05 -7.25
C SER A 24 19.42 -36.14 -8.49
N SER A 25 18.82 -36.59 -9.59
CA SER A 25 18.62 -35.74 -10.78
C SER A 25 17.53 -34.66 -10.59
N HIS A 26 16.84 -34.64 -9.45
CA HIS A 26 15.71 -33.74 -9.20
C HIS A 26 16.03 -32.71 -8.11
N ARG A 27 16.20 -31.45 -8.51
CA ARG A 27 16.59 -30.36 -7.59
C ARG A 27 15.67 -30.20 -6.39
N ASP A 28 14.36 -30.36 -6.57
CA ASP A 28 13.42 -30.22 -5.45
C ASP A 28 13.49 -31.40 -4.48
N ALA A 29 13.88 -32.59 -4.96
CA ALA A 29 14.06 -33.75 -4.09
C ALA A 29 15.31 -33.58 -3.23
N ASP A 30 16.40 -33.10 -3.83
CA ASP A 30 17.63 -32.78 -3.11
C ASP A 30 17.40 -31.69 -2.07
N ARG A 31 16.62 -30.67 -2.43
CA ARG A 31 16.24 -29.59 -1.51
C ARG A 31 15.44 -30.13 -0.32
N PHE A 32 14.41 -30.93 -0.59
CA PHE A 32 13.61 -31.57 0.45
C PHE A 32 14.46 -32.44 1.38
N LEU A 33 15.35 -33.27 0.82
CA LEU A 33 16.25 -34.12 1.60
C LEU A 33 17.24 -33.31 2.44
N ALA A 34 17.78 -32.21 1.91
CA ALA A 34 18.64 -31.33 2.67
C ALA A 34 17.88 -30.68 3.85
N ASP A 35 16.67 -30.17 3.62
CA ASP A 35 15.83 -29.61 4.68
C ASP A 35 15.47 -30.67 5.74
N PHE A 36 15.20 -31.91 5.33
CA PHE A 36 14.91 -33.04 6.22
C PHE A 36 16.13 -33.47 7.06
N VAL A 37 17.31 -33.55 6.45
CA VAL A 37 18.55 -33.89 7.16
C VAL A 37 18.92 -32.78 8.16
N LEU A 38 18.71 -31.51 7.81
CA LEU A 38 18.90 -30.39 8.76
C LEU A 38 17.96 -30.49 9.95
N PHE A 39 16.70 -30.87 9.73
CA PHE A 39 15.75 -31.15 10.80
C PHE A 39 16.22 -32.32 11.70
N LEU A 40 16.77 -33.38 11.10
CA LEU A 40 17.30 -34.55 11.81
C LEU A 40 18.56 -34.27 12.65
N VAL A 41 19.33 -33.23 12.35
CA VAL A 41 20.53 -32.89 13.14
C VAL A 41 20.28 -31.79 14.17
N GLN A 42 19.19 -31.03 14.05
CA GLN A 42 18.83 -29.98 15.00
C GLN A 42 18.51 -30.58 16.39
N PRO A 43 18.98 -30.02 17.53
CA PRO A 43 18.66 -30.56 18.85
C PRO A 43 17.15 -30.68 19.10
N CYS A 44 16.70 -31.85 19.55
CA CYS A 44 15.29 -32.13 19.87
C CYS A 44 15.20 -32.86 21.22
N GLY A 45 15.12 -32.08 22.30
CA GLY A 45 15.11 -32.61 23.66
C GLY A 45 16.35 -33.46 23.97
N ILE A 46 16.14 -34.62 24.59
CA ILE A 46 17.21 -35.57 24.97
C ILE A 46 17.50 -36.63 23.88
N LEU A 47 16.85 -36.55 22.71
CA LEU A 47 16.98 -37.58 21.68
C LEU A 47 18.26 -37.41 20.86
N THR A 48 19.01 -38.49 20.70
CA THR A 48 20.18 -38.53 19.81
C THR A 48 19.74 -38.51 18.33
N VAL A 49 20.68 -38.33 17.40
CA VAL A 49 20.38 -38.42 15.94
C VAL A 49 19.92 -39.86 15.62
N GLU A 50 20.56 -40.85 16.21
CA GLU A 50 20.27 -42.27 16.04
C GLU A 50 18.86 -42.63 16.53
N ASP A 51 18.46 -42.12 17.70
CA ASP A 51 17.10 -42.33 18.23
C ASP A 51 16.04 -41.74 17.28
N ARG A 52 16.30 -40.56 16.70
CA ARG A 52 15.39 -39.90 15.78
C ARG A 52 15.27 -40.64 14.44
N CYS A 53 16.38 -41.09 13.89
CA CYS A 53 16.37 -41.93 12.68
C CYS A 53 15.58 -43.23 12.91
N ARG A 54 15.75 -43.89 14.06
CA ARG A 54 14.98 -45.09 14.41
C ARG A 54 13.49 -44.80 14.52
N ILE A 55 13.10 -43.75 15.23
CA ILE A 55 11.68 -43.36 15.40
C ILE A 55 11.03 -43.07 14.05
N ILE A 56 11.71 -42.32 13.17
CA ILE A 56 11.17 -42.00 11.84
C ILE A 56 11.05 -43.26 10.99
N SER A 57 12.07 -44.13 11.01
CA SER A 57 12.02 -45.41 10.28
C SER A 57 10.89 -46.32 10.77
N ASP A 58 10.54 -46.27 12.05
CA ASP A 58 9.42 -47.02 12.62
C ASP A 58 8.06 -46.37 12.35
N PHE A 59 8.04 -45.05 12.16
CA PHE A 59 6.83 -44.24 11.95
C PHE A 59 6.41 -44.19 10.48
N LEU A 60 7.33 -43.93 9.54
CA LEU A 60 7.04 -43.77 8.12
C LEU A 60 6.24 -44.93 7.51
N PRO A 61 6.55 -46.21 7.78
CA PRO A 61 5.79 -47.34 7.24
C PRO A 61 4.37 -47.44 7.81
N LYS A 62 4.12 -46.86 8.99
CA LYS A 62 2.82 -46.86 9.67
C LYS A 62 2.00 -45.61 9.36
N THR A 63 2.59 -44.65 8.65
CA THR A 63 1.95 -43.39 8.34
C THR A 63 1.14 -43.54 7.05
N SER A 64 -0.16 -43.24 7.11
CA SER A 64 -1.04 -43.25 5.95
C SER A 64 -1.21 -41.84 5.38
N SER A 65 -1.74 -41.74 4.14
CA SER A 65 -2.03 -40.43 3.51
C SER A 65 -2.97 -39.61 4.37
N GLU A 66 -3.96 -40.26 4.99
CA GLU A 66 -4.96 -39.64 5.86
C GLU A 66 -4.31 -39.00 7.09
N VAL A 67 -3.33 -39.67 7.71
CA VAL A 67 -2.59 -39.13 8.86
C VAL A 67 -1.75 -37.91 8.47
N LEU A 68 -1.15 -37.91 7.27
CA LEU A 68 -0.37 -36.76 6.78
C LEU A 68 -1.27 -35.58 6.41
N GLU A 69 -2.44 -35.84 5.82
CA GLU A 69 -3.45 -34.81 5.53
C GLU A 69 -3.98 -34.18 6.82
N GLU A 70 -4.27 -34.99 7.84
CA GLU A 70 -4.65 -34.51 9.17
C GLU A 70 -3.53 -33.69 9.84
N ALA A 71 -2.28 -34.17 9.76
CA ALA A 71 -1.12 -33.46 10.30
C ALA A 71 -0.85 -32.15 9.57
N PHE A 72 -1.05 -32.09 8.24
CA PHE A 72 -0.96 -30.86 7.46
C PHE A 72 -2.04 -29.85 7.88
N ILE A 73 -3.27 -30.32 8.07
CA ILE A 73 -4.36 -29.49 8.59
C ILE A 73 -4.00 -28.97 9.98
N PHE A 74 -3.42 -29.80 10.86
CA PHE A 74 -3.03 -29.43 12.21
C PHE A 74 -1.85 -28.43 12.25
N ALA A 75 -0.82 -28.65 11.44
CA ALA A 75 0.35 -27.78 11.36
C ALA A 75 0.02 -26.37 10.83
N ASN A 76 -1.05 -26.26 10.03
CA ASN A 76 -1.55 -25.01 9.48
C ASN A 76 -2.79 -24.48 10.23
N LYS A 77 -3.11 -25.01 11.42
CA LYS A 77 -4.32 -24.72 12.20
C LYS A 77 -4.15 -23.70 13.32
N GLU A 78 -3.15 -22.81 13.27
CA GLU A 78 -3.17 -21.63 14.15
C GLU A 78 -4.28 -20.68 13.68
N GLY A 79 -5.48 -20.83 14.28
CA GLY A 79 -6.58 -19.88 14.10
C GLY A 79 -8.01 -20.45 14.14
N ILE A 80 -8.22 -21.77 14.27
CA ILE A 80 -9.59 -22.32 14.30
C ILE A 80 -9.76 -23.24 15.51
N GLU A 81 -10.06 -22.66 16.66
CA GLU A 81 -10.71 -23.43 17.72
C GLU A 81 -12.19 -23.66 17.37
N LYS A 82 -12.52 -24.95 17.25
CA LYS A 82 -13.84 -25.58 17.44
C LYS A 82 -14.94 -25.12 16.48
N LYS A 83 -15.15 -25.92 15.43
CA LYS A 83 -16.45 -26.56 15.18
C LYS A 83 -16.33 -27.77 14.24
N GLU A 84 -17.29 -28.66 14.43
CA GLU A 84 -17.34 -30.08 14.10
C GLU A 84 -17.25 -30.44 12.60
N ASN A 85 -16.76 -31.66 12.37
CA ASN A 85 -17.08 -32.59 11.28
C ASN A 85 -17.47 -31.99 9.92
N ILE A 86 -16.48 -31.78 9.05
CA ILE A 86 -16.68 -31.90 7.60
C ILE A 86 -15.49 -32.68 7.06
N GLY A 87 -15.76 -33.88 6.55
CA GLY A 87 -14.75 -34.73 5.92
C GLY A 87 -14.23 -34.07 4.65
N TYR A 88 -12.92 -33.85 4.58
CA TYR A 88 -12.25 -33.40 3.38
C TYR A 88 -11.34 -34.53 2.90
N ASN A 89 -11.72 -35.18 1.79
CA ASN A 89 -10.82 -36.03 1.01
C ASN A 89 -10.08 -35.11 0.03
N LEU A 90 -8.79 -34.85 0.25
CA LEU A 90 -7.98 -34.05 -0.68
C LEU A 90 -7.15 -34.99 -1.56
N LYS A 91 -7.70 -35.37 -2.71
CA LYS A 91 -6.97 -36.17 -3.71
C LYS A 91 -6.01 -35.25 -4.50
N PHE A 92 -4.73 -35.27 -4.18
CA PHE A 92 -3.69 -34.55 -4.95
C PHE A 92 -3.45 -35.24 -6.31
N HIS A 93 -3.66 -34.51 -7.41
CA HIS A 93 -3.28 -34.95 -8.75
C HIS A 93 -1.93 -34.32 -9.12
N CYS A 94 -0.84 -35.08 -8.97
CA CYS A 94 0.47 -34.72 -9.48
C CYS A 94 0.49 -35.01 -10.98
N GLN A 95 0.48 -33.97 -11.82
CA GLN A 95 0.58 -34.12 -13.28
C GLN A 95 1.97 -34.66 -13.65
N GLN A 96 2.01 -35.91 -14.12
CA GLN A 96 3.17 -36.45 -14.82
C GLN A 96 3.18 -35.92 -16.26
N ILE A 97 4.28 -35.28 -16.64
CA ILE A 97 4.62 -35.01 -18.03
C ILE A 97 5.05 -36.34 -18.67
N HIS A 98 4.38 -36.78 -19.75
CA HIS A 98 5.00 -37.21 -21.02
C HIS A 98 3.99 -37.80 -22.05
N THR A 99 4.07 -37.23 -23.26
CA THR A 99 3.96 -37.82 -24.61
C THR A 99 2.67 -38.51 -25.11
N GLY A 100 2.05 -37.88 -26.14
CA GLY A 100 1.48 -38.56 -27.32
C GLY A 100 0.07 -39.18 -27.21
N PRO A 101 -0.65 -39.37 -28.34
CA PRO A 101 -2.07 -39.01 -28.42
C PRO A 101 -3.02 -40.20 -28.41
N SER A 102 -4.16 -40.09 -27.71
CA SER A 102 -5.42 -40.75 -28.10
C SER A 102 -6.64 -40.23 -27.33
N LEU A 103 -7.77 -40.41 -28.01
CA LEU A 103 -9.10 -39.85 -27.86
C LEU A 103 -9.88 -40.22 -26.58
N GLN A 104 -10.82 -39.30 -26.27
CA GLN A 104 -12.21 -39.50 -25.85
C GLN A 104 -12.58 -39.58 -24.35
N SER A 105 -13.01 -38.40 -23.89
CA SER A 105 -14.30 -38.11 -23.25
C SER A 105 -14.73 -38.98 -22.06
N SER A 106 -14.72 -38.38 -20.88
CA SER A 106 -15.82 -38.55 -19.94
C SER A 106 -15.92 -37.36 -18.98
N VAL A 107 -16.90 -36.50 -19.27
CA VAL A 107 -17.70 -35.69 -18.33
C VAL A 107 -16.91 -34.86 -17.33
N GLU A 108 -16.52 -33.66 -17.76
CA GLU A 108 -16.30 -32.52 -16.88
C GLU A 108 -17.59 -32.26 -16.08
N LYS A 109 -17.58 -32.62 -14.80
CA LYS A 109 -18.40 -31.94 -13.81
C LYS A 109 -17.50 -30.92 -13.15
N ASP A 110 -17.56 -29.69 -13.67
CA ASP A 110 -16.97 -28.52 -13.06
C ASP A 110 -17.32 -28.50 -11.57
N LEU A 111 -16.29 -28.64 -10.74
CA LEU A 111 -16.40 -28.38 -9.33
C LEU A 111 -16.36 -26.86 -9.19
N ASP A 112 -17.51 -26.28 -8.87
CA ASP A 112 -17.68 -24.88 -8.51
C ASP A 112 -16.74 -24.56 -7.35
N ILE A 113 -15.55 -24.03 -7.67
CA ILE A 113 -14.63 -23.51 -6.67
C ILE A 113 -15.35 -22.32 -6.06
N ASP A 114 -15.71 -22.43 -4.80
CA ASP A 114 -16.31 -21.35 -4.05
C ASP A 114 -15.29 -20.22 -3.86
N LEU A 115 -15.17 -19.37 -4.90
CA LEU A 115 -14.36 -18.16 -4.97
C LEU A 115 -14.68 -17.19 -3.82
N SER A 116 -15.75 -17.40 -3.06
CA SER A 116 -16.09 -16.59 -1.90
C SER A 116 -15.05 -16.66 -0.78
N LYS A 117 -14.24 -17.74 -0.68
CA LYS A 117 -13.19 -17.86 0.34
C LYS A 117 -11.85 -17.22 -0.04
N ILE A 118 -11.58 -17.03 -1.34
CA ILE A 118 -10.41 -16.27 -1.83
C ILE A 118 -10.62 -14.75 -1.63
N LYS A 119 -11.89 -14.31 -1.49
CA LYS A 119 -12.27 -12.89 -1.35
C LYS A 119 -11.80 -12.20 -0.07
N GLU A 120 -11.28 -12.92 0.92
CA GLU A 120 -10.86 -12.33 2.21
C GLU A 120 -9.35 -12.08 2.35
N ILE A 121 -8.53 -12.51 1.38
CA ILE A 121 -7.07 -12.28 1.42
C ILE A 121 -6.77 -10.90 0.81
N PRO A 122 -6.07 -10.00 1.53
CA PRO A 122 -5.64 -8.73 0.94
C PRO A 122 -4.67 -9.01 -0.22
N MET A 123 -5.08 -8.65 -1.45
CA MET A 123 -4.25 -8.77 -2.64
C MET A 123 -3.85 -7.39 -3.16
N ILE A 124 -2.62 -7.29 -3.65
CA ILE A 124 -2.04 -6.04 -4.15
C ILE A 124 -1.60 -6.25 -5.59
N GLY A 125 -2.05 -5.39 -6.49
CA GLY A 125 -1.61 -5.35 -7.87
C GLY A 125 -0.17 -4.82 -8.01
N LEU A 126 0.55 -5.33 -9.02
CA LEU A 126 1.93 -4.90 -9.29
C LEU A 126 2.04 -3.39 -9.53
N ASP A 127 1.04 -2.78 -10.16
CA ASP A 127 1.04 -1.34 -10.40
C ASP A 127 0.98 -0.55 -9.09
N ALA A 128 0.10 -0.95 -8.15
CA ALA A 128 0.04 -0.33 -6.83
C ALA A 128 1.38 -0.44 -6.09
N MET A 129 2.06 -1.60 -6.18
CA MET A 129 3.40 -1.77 -5.61
C MET A 129 4.43 -0.84 -6.25
N LYS A 130 4.42 -0.69 -7.58
CA LYS A 130 5.36 0.18 -8.28
C LYS A 130 5.18 1.64 -7.90
N GLN A 131 3.93 2.09 -7.74
CA GLN A 131 3.62 3.47 -7.36
C GLN A 131 4.02 3.76 -5.91
N ALA A 132 3.71 2.82 -5.00
CA ALA A 132 4.07 2.87 -3.59
C ALA A 132 5.57 3.01 -3.32
N ASN A 133 6.45 2.59 -4.25
CA ASN A 133 7.90 2.67 -4.06
C ASN A 133 8.39 4.08 -3.73
N SER A 134 7.80 5.08 -4.37
CA SER A 134 8.22 6.47 -4.15
C SER A 134 7.84 6.99 -2.77
N THR A 135 6.65 6.60 -2.30
CA THR A 135 6.19 6.82 -0.93
C THR A 135 7.10 6.14 0.07
N LEU A 136 7.43 4.87 -0.16
CA LEU A 136 8.29 4.08 0.73
C LEU A 136 9.71 4.63 0.81
N GLU A 137 10.29 5.05 -0.32
CA GLU A 137 11.62 5.67 -0.35
C GLU A 137 11.63 6.93 0.52
N ASP A 138 10.66 7.82 0.32
CA ASP A 138 10.58 9.03 1.11
C ASP A 138 10.34 8.73 2.59
N PHE A 139 9.36 7.89 2.90
CA PHE A 139 9.07 7.48 4.27
C PHE A 139 10.34 6.97 4.96
N CYS A 140 11.15 6.15 4.29
CA CYS A 140 12.43 5.72 4.83
C CYS A 140 13.37 6.91 5.10
N ARG A 141 13.55 7.84 4.15
CA ARG A 141 14.46 8.99 4.30
C ARG A 141 13.99 10.02 5.33
N SER A 142 12.69 10.13 5.54
CA SER A 142 12.06 11.19 6.33
C SER A 142 11.65 10.73 7.73
N TYR A 143 11.18 9.49 7.88
CA TYR A 143 10.66 8.97 9.16
C TYR A 143 11.67 8.13 9.93
N PHE A 144 12.62 7.46 9.28
CA PHE A 144 13.55 6.56 9.99
C PHE A 144 14.34 7.28 11.09
N MET A 145 14.68 8.56 10.91
CA MET A 145 15.38 9.34 11.93
C MET A 145 14.59 9.48 13.23
N PHE A 146 13.26 9.55 13.18
CA PHE A 146 12.37 9.57 14.37
C PHE A 146 12.34 8.23 15.10
N HIS A 147 12.84 7.19 14.45
CA HIS A 147 13.00 5.84 14.95
C HIS A 147 14.47 5.53 15.30
N GLY A 148 15.41 6.46 15.13
CA GLY A 148 16.84 6.15 15.28
C GLY A 148 17.31 5.06 14.32
N LEU A 149 16.67 4.98 13.15
CA LEU A 149 17.06 4.17 12.02
C LEU A 149 17.75 5.04 10.97
N ASP A 150 18.55 4.41 10.13
CA ASP A 150 19.39 5.02 9.11
C ASP A 150 18.99 4.49 7.73
N ALA A 151 18.40 5.37 6.93
CA ALA A 151 17.93 5.06 5.58
C ALA A 151 19.08 4.71 4.61
N SER A 152 20.33 5.01 4.94
CA SER A 152 21.48 4.58 4.13
C SER A 152 21.88 3.13 4.36
N LYS A 153 21.34 2.47 5.40
CA LYS A 153 21.67 1.09 5.76
C LYS A 153 20.60 0.12 5.22
N PRO A 154 20.93 -0.69 4.19
CA PRO A 154 19.96 -1.62 3.59
C PRO A 154 19.37 -2.59 4.60
N ARG A 155 20.15 -3.01 5.61
CA ARG A 155 19.68 -3.94 6.65
C ARG A 155 18.50 -3.37 7.46
N GLU A 156 18.48 -2.06 7.70
CA GLU A 156 17.42 -1.42 8.47
C GLU A 156 16.16 -1.26 7.62
N ILE A 157 16.31 -0.93 6.33
CA ILE A 157 15.19 -0.89 5.37
C ILE A 157 14.58 -2.29 5.21
N PHE A 158 15.37 -3.27 4.75
CA PHE A 158 14.87 -4.61 4.40
C PHE A 158 14.30 -5.38 5.58
N LYS A 159 14.60 -4.99 6.82
CA LYS A 159 14.00 -5.58 8.01
C LYS A 159 12.51 -5.29 8.13
N TYR A 160 12.10 -4.08 7.76
CA TYR A 160 10.71 -3.60 7.93
C TYR A 160 9.95 -3.50 6.60
N LEU A 161 10.69 -3.51 5.48
CA LEU A 161 10.15 -3.33 4.14
C LEU A 161 8.97 -4.24 3.80
N PRO A 162 8.92 -5.55 4.14
CA PRO A 162 7.79 -6.40 3.74
C PRO A 162 6.43 -5.87 4.23
N ILE A 163 6.33 -5.48 5.51
CA ILE A 163 5.08 -4.98 6.09
C ILE A 163 4.80 -3.56 5.62
N LEU A 164 5.81 -2.68 5.59
CA LEU A 164 5.64 -1.30 5.14
C LEU A 164 5.21 -1.25 3.67
N SER A 165 5.89 -2.01 2.80
CA SER A 165 5.60 -2.06 1.37
C SER A 165 4.23 -2.65 1.10
N PHE A 166 3.86 -3.74 1.77
CA PHE A 166 2.53 -4.30 1.64
C PHE A 166 1.44 -3.31 2.06
N THR A 167 1.61 -2.68 3.22
CA THR A 167 0.61 -1.74 3.76
C THR A 167 0.42 -0.54 2.82
N GLU A 168 1.51 0.12 2.44
CA GLU A 168 1.48 1.27 1.54
C GLU A 168 0.88 0.91 0.19
N SER A 169 1.31 -0.20 -0.41
CA SER A 169 0.80 -0.61 -1.72
C SER A 169 -0.68 -0.97 -1.67
N TYR A 170 -1.17 -1.53 -0.56
CA TYR A 170 -2.59 -1.81 -0.37
C TYR A 170 -3.39 -0.51 -0.22
N ILE A 171 -2.91 0.45 0.57
CA ILE A 171 -3.55 1.76 0.73
C ILE A 171 -3.61 2.49 -0.62
N TYR A 172 -2.49 2.54 -1.36
CA TYR A 172 -2.44 3.15 -2.69
C TYR A 172 -3.46 2.53 -3.66
N GLN A 173 -3.65 1.21 -3.60
CA GLN A 173 -4.67 0.54 -4.41
C GLN A 173 -6.08 1.01 -4.05
N LEU A 174 -6.37 1.23 -2.77
CA LEU A 174 -7.65 1.77 -2.32
C LEU A 174 -7.83 3.24 -2.74
N ASP A 175 -6.79 4.06 -2.68
CA ASP A 175 -6.80 5.43 -3.18
C ASP A 175 -7.19 5.46 -4.67
N THR A 176 -6.52 4.63 -5.47
CA THR A 176 -6.80 4.52 -6.91
C THR A 176 -8.25 4.10 -7.19
N LEU A 177 -8.80 3.18 -6.38
CA LEU A 177 -10.20 2.76 -6.51
C LEU A 177 -11.17 3.90 -6.15
N ASN A 178 -10.84 4.68 -5.13
CA ASN A 178 -11.62 5.84 -4.73
C ASN A 178 -11.60 6.96 -5.79
N GLU A 179 -10.44 7.30 -6.35
CA GLU A 179 -10.30 8.26 -7.45
C GLU A 179 -11.10 7.82 -8.69
N LYS A 180 -11.05 6.54 -9.06
CA LYS A 180 -11.86 5.98 -10.16
C LYS A 180 -13.37 6.12 -9.91
N ALA A 181 -13.82 5.90 -8.67
CA ALA A 181 -15.23 6.06 -8.32
C ALA A 181 -15.71 7.51 -8.48
N LEU A 182 -14.85 8.50 -8.19
CA LEU A 182 -15.14 9.92 -8.44
C LEU A 182 -15.32 10.23 -9.92
N HIS A 183 -14.42 9.75 -10.77
CA HIS A 183 -14.50 9.96 -12.21
C HIS A 183 -15.76 9.34 -12.83
N LEU A 184 -16.14 8.13 -12.41
CA LEU A 184 -17.36 7.45 -12.87
C LEU A 184 -18.61 8.26 -12.55
N SER A 185 -18.73 8.77 -11.32
CA SER A 185 -19.85 9.61 -10.92
C SER A 185 -19.94 10.91 -11.72
N SER A 186 -18.79 11.52 -12.06
CA SER A 186 -18.74 12.72 -12.89
C SER A 186 -19.20 12.48 -14.35
N LYS A 187 -18.91 11.31 -14.94
CA LYS A 187 -19.30 10.97 -16.32
C LYS A 187 -20.76 10.58 -16.47
N VAL A 188 -21.36 9.96 -15.45
CA VAL A 188 -22.79 9.60 -15.44
C VAL A 188 -23.68 10.84 -15.46
N ALA A 189 -23.20 11.98 -14.95
CA ALA A 189 -23.93 13.25 -15.02
C ALA A 189 -23.99 13.85 -16.44
N THR A 190 -23.20 13.36 -17.40
CA THR A 190 -23.01 14.01 -18.72
C THR A 190 -23.46 13.19 -19.95
N SER A 191 -23.91 11.93 -19.82
CA SER A 191 -24.20 11.06 -20.99
C SER A 191 -25.54 10.28 -20.91
N PRO A 192 -26.38 10.26 -21.96
CA PRO A 192 -27.58 9.41 -22.00
C PRO A 192 -27.25 7.95 -22.36
N THR A 193 -27.44 7.07 -21.37
CA THR A 193 -27.92 5.67 -21.43
C THR A 193 -27.31 4.60 -22.35
N THR A 194 -26.42 4.88 -23.30
CA THR A 194 -25.96 3.83 -24.26
C THR A 194 -24.57 3.25 -23.96
N GLU A 195 -23.66 4.02 -23.34
CA GLU A 195 -22.30 3.53 -22.98
C GLU A 195 -22.25 2.71 -21.68
N LEU A 196 -23.33 2.73 -20.90
CA LEU A 196 -23.45 2.07 -19.60
C LEU A 196 -23.25 0.55 -19.71
N ASN A 197 -23.71 -0.08 -20.80
CA ASN A 197 -23.67 -1.55 -20.94
C ASN A 197 -22.27 -2.09 -21.31
N ASN A 198 -21.45 -1.30 -22.03
CA ASN A 198 -20.13 -1.75 -22.47
C ASN A 198 -19.05 -1.54 -21.38
N LEU A 199 -19.17 -0.49 -20.56
CA LEU A 199 -18.26 -0.22 -19.44
C LEU A 199 -18.51 -1.13 -18.22
N THR A 200 -19.75 -1.57 -18.03
CA THR A 200 -20.07 -2.58 -17.01
C THR A 200 -19.36 -3.91 -17.30
N HIS A 201 -19.11 -4.23 -18.58
CA HIS A 201 -18.41 -5.46 -18.96
C HIS A 201 -16.90 -5.40 -18.69
N LEU A 202 -16.26 -4.24 -18.87
CA LEU A 202 -14.84 -4.05 -18.59
C LEU A 202 -14.53 -4.03 -17.08
N CYS A 203 -15.50 -3.56 -16.28
CA CYS A 203 -15.42 -3.59 -14.81
C CYS A 203 -15.78 -4.97 -14.23
N ASN A 204 -16.45 -5.84 -14.99
CA ASN A 204 -16.72 -7.22 -14.61
C ASN A 204 -15.52 -8.15 -14.90
N ASP A 205 -14.63 -7.81 -15.85
CA ASP A 205 -13.39 -8.56 -16.12
C ASP A 205 -12.30 -8.33 -15.06
N VAL A 206 -12.43 -7.30 -14.24
CA VAL A 206 -11.66 -7.12 -12.99
C VAL A 206 -12.60 -7.37 -11.83
N THR A 207 -12.78 -8.65 -11.52
CA THR A 207 -13.79 -9.24 -10.62
C THR A 207 -14.10 -8.42 -9.35
N TYR A 208 -15.13 -7.58 -9.39
CA TYR A 208 -15.79 -6.99 -8.22
C TYR A 208 -17.32 -7.06 -8.38
N HIS A 209 -17.89 -8.26 -8.23
CA HIS A 209 -19.33 -8.38 -8.02
C HIS A 209 -19.67 -8.19 -6.54
N ASN A 210 -20.05 -6.95 -6.20
CA ASN A 210 -21.09 -6.62 -5.23
C ASN A 210 -21.61 -5.21 -5.57
N VAL A 211 -22.45 -5.09 -6.60
CA VAL A 211 -23.31 -3.92 -6.74
C VAL A 211 -24.53 -4.17 -5.86
N ARG A 212 -24.37 -3.95 -4.56
CA ARG A 212 -25.48 -3.54 -3.69
C ARG A 212 -25.36 -2.03 -3.59
N ASN A 213 -26.48 -1.33 -3.80
CA ASN A 213 -26.59 0.13 -4.00
C ASN A 213 -26.17 1.03 -2.81
N ASN A 214 -25.05 0.76 -2.14
CA ASN A 214 -24.46 1.63 -1.13
C ASN A 214 -23.02 2.00 -1.54
N THR A 215 -22.79 3.28 -1.76
CA THR A 215 -21.51 3.93 -2.13
C THR A 215 -20.38 3.79 -1.09
N ASN A 216 -20.55 2.96 -0.05
CA ASN A 216 -19.60 2.74 1.04
C ASN A 216 -18.82 1.41 0.92
N GLU A 217 -19.17 0.50 0.01
CA GLU A 217 -18.55 -0.84 -0.08
C GLU A 217 -17.25 -0.89 -0.93
N PHE A 218 -16.89 0.19 -1.64
CA PHE A 218 -15.76 0.18 -2.58
C PHE A 218 -14.36 0.29 -1.92
N CYS A 219 -14.27 0.69 -0.66
CA CYS A 219 -12.99 1.03 0.01
C CYS A 219 -12.91 0.44 1.43
N SER A 220 -13.09 -0.87 1.57
CA SER A 220 -12.90 -1.50 2.88
C SER A 220 -11.42 -1.76 3.16
N ALA A 221 -10.90 -1.16 4.23
CA ALA A 221 -9.59 -1.48 4.79
C ALA A 221 -9.59 -2.82 5.57
N ASP A 222 -10.74 -3.51 5.68
CA ASP A 222 -10.90 -4.72 6.50
C ASP A 222 -9.88 -5.83 6.20
N PRO A 223 -9.51 -6.12 4.93
CA PRO A 223 -8.51 -7.14 4.66
C PRO A 223 -7.13 -6.78 5.22
N LEU A 224 -6.73 -5.51 5.14
CA LEU A 224 -5.49 -5.02 5.74
C LEU A 224 -5.58 -5.04 7.28
N ILE A 225 -6.71 -4.62 7.86
CA ILE A 225 -6.94 -4.67 9.30
C ILE A 225 -6.80 -6.11 9.83
N ARG A 226 -7.41 -7.08 9.14
CA ARG A 226 -7.32 -8.51 9.50
C ARG A 226 -5.89 -9.01 9.44
N LEU A 227 -5.15 -8.70 8.37
CA LEU A 227 -3.75 -9.09 8.23
C LEU A 227 -2.90 -8.52 9.36
N LEU A 228 -3.01 -7.21 9.63
CA LEU A 228 -2.26 -6.58 10.73
C LEU A 228 -2.64 -7.16 12.09
N GLN A 229 -3.89 -7.57 12.28
CA GLN A 229 -4.32 -8.24 13.51
C GLN A 229 -3.72 -9.63 13.65
N CYS A 230 -3.69 -10.44 12.58
CA CYS A 230 -3.07 -11.76 12.56
C CYS A 230 -1.57 -11.70 12.84
N GLU A 231 -0.89 -10.68 12.31
CA GLU A 231 0.54 -10.42 12.56
C GLU A 231 0.81 -9.80 13.96
N GLY A 232 -0.23 -9.54 14.76
CA GLY A 232 -0.09 -8.91 16.08
C GLY A 232 0.35 -7.45 16.04
N LEU A 233 0.21 -6.78 14.89
CA LEU A 233 0.63 -5.40 14.65
C LEU A 233 -0.50 -4.38 14.80
N LEU A 234 -1.76 -4.81 14.79
CA LEU A 234 -2.90 -3.91 14.86
C LEU A 234 -3.09 -3.35 16.27
N SER A 235 -2.62 -2.12 16.49
CA SER A 235 -2.98 -1.32 17.66
C SER A 235 -4.29 -0.55 17.46
N GLU A 236 -4.91 -0.11 18.56
CA GLU A 236 -6.10 0.76 18.49
C GLU A 236 -5.81 2.09 17.78
N ARG A 237 -4.56 2.60 17.88
CA ARG A 237 -4.16 3.81 17.17
C ARG A 237 -4.04 3.57 15.67
N ILE A 238 -3.45 2.46 15.23
CA ILE A 238 -3.38 2.08 13.81
C ILE A 238 -4.79 1.93 13.23
N ARG A 239 -5.70 1.27 13.97
CA ARG A 239 -7.11 1.15 13.56
C ARG A 239 -7.77 2.52 13.36
N LYS A 240 -7.52 3.48 14.27
CA LYS A 240 -8.05 4.84 14.15
C LYS A 240 -7.50 5.59 12.93
N GLU A 241 -6.21 5.42 12.62
CA GLU A 241 -5.63 6.05 11.41
C GLU A 241 -6.17 5.42 10.12
N LEU A 242 -6.37 4.10 10.07
CA LEU A 242 -7.03 3.45 8.93
C LEU A 242 -8.48 3.93 8.75
N ASN A 243 -9.23 4.08 9.85
CA ASN A 243 -10.58 4.66 9.81
C ASN A 243 -10.56 6.13 9.37
N SER A 244 -9.50 6.86 9.70
CA SER A 244 -9.31 8.24 9.25
C SER A 244 -9.11 8.31 7.74
N GLY A 245 -8.41 7.34 7.14
CA GLY A 245 -8.32 7.21 5.68
C GLY A 245 -9.67 6.94 5.00
N ILE A 246 -10.49 6.05 5.59
CA ILE A 246 -11.85 5.80 5.12
C ILE A 246 -12.70 7.08 5.16
N GLU A 247 -12.56 7.85 6.24
CA GLU A 247 -13.23 9.14 6.39
C GLU A 247 -12.71 10.18 5.38
N TYR A 248 -11.40 10.24 5.14
CA TYR A 248 -10.80 11.09 4.12
C TYR A 248 -11.41 10.83 2.75
N TRP A 249 -11.44 9.58 2.29
CA TRP A 249 -12.04 9.24 1.00
C TRP A 249 -13.51 9.65 0.92
N ALA A 250 -14.28 9.48 1.99
CA ALA A 250 -15.67 9.93 2.03
C ALA A 250 -15.79 11.46 1.93
N LEU A 251 -14.92 12.20 2.62
CA LEU A 251 -14.87 13.67 2.56
C LEU A 251 -14.45 14.16 1.18
N GLU A 252 -13.39 13.61 0.60
CA GLU A 252 -12.94 13.93 -0.75
C GLU A 252 -14.07 13.76 -1.76
N ARG A 253 -14.75 12.60 -1.73
CA ARG A 253 -15.92 12.38 -2.59
C ARG A 253 -16.98 13.45 -2.35
N LYS A 254 -17.37 13.69 -1.10
CA LYS A 254 -18.39 14.69 -0.74
C LYS A 254 -18.03 16.09 -1.25
N LEU A 255 -16.79 16.52 -1.03
CA LEU A 255 -16.30 17.86 -1.36
C LEU A 255 -16.22 18.08 -2.87
N CYS A 256 -15.61 17.15 -3.61
CA CYS A 256 -15.51 17.25 -5.07
C CYS A 256 -16.89 17.26 -5.74
N HIS A 257 -17.82 16.40 -5.30
CA HIS A 257 -19.20 16.41 -5.81
C HIS A 257 -19.94 17.71 -5.49
N ALA A 258 -19.75 18.25 -4.27
CA ALA A 258 -20.37 19.51 -3.88
C ALA A 258 -19.84 20.66 -4.75
N LEU A 259 -18.52 20.70 -5.00
CA LEU A 259 -17.89 21.74 -5.80
C LEU A 259 -18.34 21.68 -7.26
N SER A 260 -18.30 20.51 -7.91
CA SER A 260 -18.79 20.33 -9.28
C SER A 260 -20.29 20.66 -9.41
N GLY A 261 -21.08 20.34 -8.38
CA GLY A 261 -22.50 20.66 -8.33
C GLY A 261 -22.82 22.10 -7.93
N LYS A 262 -21.81 22.98 -7.77
CA LYS A 262 -21.96 24.38 -7.29
C LYS A 262 -22.75 24.47 -5.98
N LYS A 263 -22.62 23.46 -5.11
CA LYS A 263 -23.25 23.39 -3.79
C LYS A 263 -22.35 24.02 -2.74
N LYS A 264 -22.96 24.44 -1.62
CA LYS A 264 -22.22 25.01 -0.49
C LYS A 264 -21.27 23.97 0.11
N ILE A 265 -20.02 24.37 0.31
CA ILE A 265 -18.98 23.60 0.99
C ILE A 265 -18.73 24.21 2.38
N LEU A 266 -18.43 23.38 3.37
CA LEU A 266 -18.10 23.82 4.72
C LEU A 266 -16.59 23.82 4.93
N MET A 267 -16.07 24.89 5.53
CA MET A 267 -14.65 25.02 5.86
C MET A 267 -14.17 23.90 6.80
N GLU A 268 -15.02 23.48 7.73
CA GLU A 268 -14.71 22.39 8.67
C GLU A 268 -14.45 21.06 7.95
N ASP A 269 -15.23 20.74 6.91
CA ASP A 269 -15.03 19.52 6.11
C ASP A 269 -13.72 19.59 5.32
N ILE A 270 -13.39 20.77 4.76
CA ILE A 270 -12.16 21.00 3.99
C ILE A 270 -10.94 20.83 4.90
N MET A 271 -10.94 21.52 6.05
CA MET A 271 -9.83 21.45 7.00
C MET A 271 -9.67 20.05 7.58
N LYS A 272 -10.79 19.33 7.80
CA LYS A 272 -10.74 17.93 8.19
C LYS A 272 -10.11 17.06 7.10
N ALA A 273 -10.54 17.20 5.85
CA ALA A 273 -10.02 16.39 4.74
C ALA A 273 -8.50 16.53 4.59
N ILE A 274 -7.97 17.76 4.53
CA ILE A 274 -6.51 17.98 4.39
C ILE A 274 -5.71 17.41 5.58
N HIS A 275 -6.25 17.45 6.81
CA HIS A 275 -5.61 16.82 7.97
C HIS A 275 -5.64 15.30 7.95
N LEU A 276 -6.65 14.71 7.29
CA LEU A 276 -6.76 13.25 7.18
C LEU A 276 -5.97 12.69 6.00
N LYS A 277 -5.58 13.51 5.02
CA LYS A 277 -4.97 13.10 3.74
C LYS A 277 -3.73 12.22 3.91
N SER A 278 -2.81 12.58 4.81
CA SER A 278 -1.58 11.81 5.09
C SER A 278 -1.75 10.68 6.13
N PHE A 279 -2.91 10.01 6.16
CA PHE A 279 -3.13 8.90 7.11
C PHE A 279 -2.23 7.68 6.83
N ASP A 280 -1.88 7.45 5.56
CA ASP A 280 -0.95 6.45 5.08
C ASP A 280 0.40 6.54 5.81
N TYR A 281 1.01 7.73 5.85
CA TYR A 281 2.25 8.01 6.57
C TYR A 281 2.13 7.74 8.06
N ARG A 282 1.00 8.12 8.65
CA ARG A 282 0.73 7.91 10.08
C ARG A 282 0.58 6.42 10.39
N VAL A 283 -0.08 5.65 9.51
CA VAL A 283 -0.15 4.19 9.61
C VAL A 283 1.24 3.56 9.51
N LEU A 284 2.05 3.93 8.52
CA LEU A 284 3.42 3.43 8.35
C LEU A 284 4.31 3.77 9.56
N ASN A 285 4.20 4.99 10.08
CA ASN A 285 4.95 5.45 11.26
C ASN A 285 4.59 4.62 12.51
N LEU A 286 3.30 4.41 12.75
CA LEU A 286 2.82 3.60 13.88
C LEU A 286 3.18 2.12 13.72
N LEU A 287 3.11 1.57 12.51
CA LEU A 287 3.57 0.21 12.22
C LEU A 287 5.07 0.08 12.53
N LEU A 288 5.88 1.07 12.19
CA LEU A 288 7.31 1.05 12.48
C LEU A 288 7.59 1.07 14.00
N TYR A 289 6.80 1.81 14.79
CA TYR A 289 6.85 1.71 16.27
C TYR A 289 6.52 0.29 16.77
N GLN A 290 5.44 -0.31 16.26
CA GLN A 290 5.02 -1.67 16.64
C GLN A 290 6.06 -2.73 16.27
N LEU A 291 6.56 -2.71 15.03
CA LEU A 291 7.59 -3.62 14.53
C LEU A 291 8.92 -3.52 15.31
N ARG A 292 9.15 -2.39 15.99
CA ARG A 292 10.33 -2.15 16.82
C ARG A 292 10.09 -2.42 18.29
N GLY A 293 8.86 -2.74 18.70
CA GLY A 293 8.49 -2.90 20.10
C GLY A 293 8.71 -1.62 20.91
N GLN A 294 8.59 -0.45 20.28
CA GLN A 294 8.81 0.85 20.92
C GLN A 294 7.49 1.55 21.21
N GLN A 295 7.49 2.31 22.32
CA GLN A 295 6.38 3.20 22.63
C GLN A 295 6.35 4.37 21.64
N VAL A 296 5.14 4.77 21.26
CA VAL A 296 4.93 5.91 20.38
C VAL A 296 5.38 7.18 21.10
N ASN A 297 6.20 8.00 20.42
CA ASN A 297 6.62 9.29 20.93
C ASN A 297 5.60 10.36 20.50
N GLU A 298 4.79 10.85 21.45
CA GLU A 298 3.73 11.83 21.14
C GLU A 298 4.28 13.15 20.61
N LEU A 299 5.47 13.58 21.05
CA LEU A 299 6.08 14.80 20.52
C LEU A 299 6.44 14.63 19.04
N HIS A 300 6.95 13.46 18.65
CA HIS A 300 7.24 13.16 17.25
C HIS A 300 5.94 13.14 16.43
N MET A 301 4.88 12.51 16.95
CA MET A 301 3.58 12.46 16.27
C MET A 301 2.98 13.86 16.08
N GLU A 302 3.05 14.72 17.10
CA GLU A 302 2.56 16.10 17.01
C GLU A 302 3.35 16.91 15.99
N PHE A 303 4.68 16.86 16.04
CA PHE A 303 5.54 17.53 15.07
C PHE A 303 5.26 17.08 13.63
N LEU A 304 5.26 15.77 13.40
CA LEU A 304 5.04 15.20 12.08
C LEU A 304 3.66 15.57 11.53
N SER A 305 2.61 15.61 12.35
CA SER A 305 1.26 16.01 11.90
C SER A 305 1.20 17.43 11.32
N VAL A 306 2.01 18.35 11.84
CA VAL A 306 2.09 19.73 11.32
C VAL A 306 2.94 19.78 10.06
N SER A 307 4.03 19.00 10.03
CA SER A 307 4.88 18.92 8.84
C SER A 307 4.14 18.28 7.65
N GLU A 308 3.42 17.18 7.89
CA GLU A 308 2.55 16.49 6.93
C GLU A 308 1.53 17.47 6.35
N PHE A 309 0.87 18.27 7.19
CA PHE A 309 -0.09 19.28 6.74
C PHE A 309 0.53 20.32 5.79
N LEU A 310 1.72 20.83 6.10
CA LEU A 310 2.42 21.78 5.21
C LEU A 310 2.82 21.11 3.89
N VAL A 311 3.30 19.88 3.94
CA VAL A 311 3.65 19.09 2.75
C VAL A 311 2.42 18.90 1.84
N GLU A 312 1.28 18.49 2.38
CA GLU A 312 0.07 18.30 1.57
C GLU A 312 -0.44 19.59 0.92
N ILE A 313 -0.28 20.75 1.59
CA ILE A 313 -0.57 22.04 0.96
C ILE A 313 0.40 22.31 -0.20
N ALA A 314 1.69 22.04 -0.01
CA ALA A 314 2.69 22.25 -1.06
C ALA A 314 2.38 21.41 -2.31
N ASP A 315 1.96 20.15 -2.13
CA ASP A 315 1.55 19.31 -3.25
C ASP A 315 0.33 19.83 -3.96
N ASP A 316 -0.72 20.19 -3.20
CA ASP A 316 -1.94 20.71 -3.77
C ASP A 316 -1.66 21.99 -4.56
N LEU A 317 -0.74 22.85 -4.10
CA LEU A 317 -0.36 24.04 -4.87
C LEU A 317 0.38 23.68 -6.16
N TYR A 318 1.18 22.61 -6.15
CA TYR A 318 1.92 22.16 -7.32
C TYR A 318 1.04 21.44 -8.36
N ASP A 319 0.19 20.52 -7.90
CA ASP A 319 -0.73 19.72 -8.72
C ASP A 319 -2.05 20.44 -9.03
N TYR A 320 -2.20 21.71 -8.61
CA TYR A 320 -3.46 22.47 -8.68
C TYR A 320 -4.19 22.37 -10.02
N GLU A 321 -3.49 22.57 -11.13
CA GLU A 321 -4.11 22.52 -12.46
C GLU A 321 -4.60 21.12 -12.82
N ASP A 322 -3.79 20.10 -12.51
CA ASP A 322 -4.10 18.71 -12.82
C ASP A 322 -5.22 18.18 -11.92
N ASP A 323 -5.21 18.52 -10.63
CA ASP A 323 -6.30 18.21 -9.70
C ASP A 323 -7.62 18.86 -10.12
N VAL A 324 -7.54 20.11 -10.62
CA VAL A 324 -8.69 20.77 -11.23
C VAL A 324 -9.10 20.03 -12.48
N VAL A 325 -8.23 19.52 -13.34
CA VAL A 325 -8.64 18.72 -14.52
C VAL A 325 -9.28 17.39 -14.12
N GLU A 326 -8.77 16.75 -13.08
CA GLU A 326 -9.19 15.41 -12.64
C GLU A 326 -10.41 15.42 -11.72
N ASN A 327 -10.83 16.59 -11.21
CA ASN A 327 -11.85 16.69 -10.15
C ASN A 327 -11.40 16.04 -8.84
N SER A 328 -10.10 16.11 -8.56
CA SER A 328 -9.49 15.65 -7.32
C SER A 328 -9.64 16.68 -6.20
N PHE A 329 -9.48 16.24 -4.95
CA PHE A 329 -9.42 17.18 -3.83
C PHE A 329 -8.13 17.99 -3.92
N ASN A 330 -8.26 19.28 -3.66
CA ASN A 330 -7.15 20.22 -3.65
C ASN A 330 -7.49 21.41 -2.76
N ILE A 331 -6.61 21.78 -1.83
CA ILE A 331 -6.92 22.78 -0.81
C ILE A 331 -7.19 24.17 -1.40
N LEU A 332 -6.43 24.61 -2.40
CA LEU A 332 -6.65 25.90 -3.05
C LEU A 332 -7.98 25.90 -3.79
N ARG A 333 -8.25 24.81 -4.54
CA ARG A 333 -9.52 24.58 -5.23
C ARG A 333 -10.71 24.69 -4.26
N MET A 334 -10.62 24.05 -3.09
CA MET A 334 -11.66 24.11 -2.06
C MET A 334 -11.81 25.50 -1.46
N PHE A 335 -10.70 26.21 -1.21
CA PHE A 335 -10.72 27.59 -0.73
C PHE A 335 -11.38 28.53 -1.75
N VAL A 336 -11.21 28.29 -3.05
CA VAL A 336 -11.90 29.04 -4.12
C VAL A 336 -13.40 28.79 -4.07
N GLY A 337 -13.83 27.56 -3.83
CA GLY A 337 -15.24 27.22 -3.63
C GLY A 337 -15.90 27.91 -2.42
N VAL A 338 -15.13 28.27 -1.39
CA VAL A 338 -15.64 28.92 -0.17
C VAL A 338 -15.52 30.45 -0.20
N TYR A 339 -14.34 30.96 -0.55
CA TYR A 339 -14.01 32.39 -0.43
C TYR A 339 -14.07 33.14 -1.77
N GLY A 340 -14.13 32.42 -2.89
CA GLY A 340 -14.05 33.00 -4.23
C GLY A 340 -12.65 33.44 -4.63
N ALA A 341 -12.42 33.52 -5.94
CA ALA A 341 -11.07 33.60 -6.53
C ALA A 341 -10.19 34.76 -6.02
N SER A 342 -10.77 35.89 -5.63
CA SER A 342 -10.02 37.06 -5.15
C SER A 342 -9.51 36.91 -3.72
N THR A 343 -10.20 36.15 -2.87
CA THR A 343 -9.92 36.10 -1.42
C THR A 343 -9.18 34.82 -1.03
N SER A 344 -9.34 33.73 -1.79
CA SER A 344 -8.75 32.42 -1.50
C SER A 344 -7.23 32.42 -1.33
N PRO A 345 -6.42 33.08 -2.18
CA PRO A 345 -4.96 33.10 -2.00
C PRO A 345 -4.54 33.72 -0.67
N SER A 346 -5.19 34.81 -0.25
CA SER A 346 -4.89 35.47 1.02
C SER A 346 -5.29 34.62 2.22
N MET A 347 -6.43 33.93 2.15
CA MET A 347 -6.89 33.04 3.21
C MET A 347 -5.98 31.81 3.34
N LEU A 348 -5.53 31.24 2.22
CA LEU A 348 -4.60 30.10 2.22
C LEU A 348 -3.23 30.51 2.76
N ALA A 349 -2.70 31.65 2.33
CA ALA A 349 -1.43 32.18 2.85
C ALA A 349 -1.47 32.39 4.38
N LYS A 350 -2.60 32.86 4.92
CA LYS A 350 -2.80 32.98 6.37
C LYS A 350 -2.77 31.61 7.06
N CYS A 351 -3.45 30.61 6.49
CA CYS A 351 -3.47 29.25 7.02
C CYS A 351 -2.06 28.61 7.03
N ILE A 352 -1.30 28.80 5.95
CA ILE A 352 0.11 28.38 5.86
C ILE A 352 0.94 29.05 6.95
N THR A 353 0.82 30.37 7.11
CA THR A 353 1.57 31.13 8.12
C THR A 353 1.32 30.60 9.54
N GLU A 354 0.06 30.35 9.90
CA GLU A 354 -0.31 29.79 11.21
C GLU A 354 0.29 28.39 11.44
N ALA A 355 0.35 27.57 10.40
CA ALA A 355 0.96 26.24 10.45
C ALA A 355 2.49 26.29 10.53
N GLU A 356 3.15 27.17 9.77
CA GLU A 356 4.60 27.40 9.86
C GLU A 356 5.03 27.89 11.25
N GLU A 357 4.27 28.80 11.86
CA GLU A 357 4.54 29.23 13.23
C GLU A 357 4.43 28.07 14.23
N LYS A 358 3.46 27.16 14.04
CA LYS A 358 3.33 25.96 14.87
C LYS A 358 4.49 25.00 14.63
N TYR A 359 4.88 24.77 13.38
CA TYR A 359 6.03 23.97 13.00
C TYR A 359 7.30 24.50 13.68
N GLU A 360 7.57 25.80 13.56
CA GLU A 360 8.76 26.46 14.14
C GLU A 360 8.82 26.34 15.66
N ARG A 361 7.67 26.38 16.33
CA ARG A 361 7.61 26.12 17.78
C ARG A 361 7.96 24.66 18.10
N LEU A 362 7.37 23.70 17.38
CA LEU A 362 7.56 22.27 17.65
C LEU A 362 8.97 21.78 17.31
N ILE A 363 9.55 22.21 16.17
CA ILE A 363 10.89 21.77 15.77
C ILE A 363 12.00 22.18 16.75
N ARG A 364 11.77 23.24 17.54
CA ARG A 364 12.68 23.70 18.61
C ARG A 364 12.57 22.87 19.89
N THR A 365 11.48 22.13 20.05
CA THR A 365 11.26 21.24 21.20
C THR A 365 11.76 19.81 20.96
N LEU A 366 12.03 19.45 19.70
CA LEU A 366 12.68 18.19 19.35
C LEU A 366 14.12 18.14 19.88
N ASP A 367 14.65 16.92 19.96
CA ASP A 367 16.08 16.70 20.13
C ASP A 367 16.89 17.51 19.09
N PRO A 368 17.96 18.23 19.47
CA PRO A 368 18.69 19.10 18.56
C PRO A 368 19.31 18.38 17.35
N GLU A 369 19.76 17.13 17.51
CA GLU A 369 20.34 16.35 16.43
C GLU A 369 19.25 15.89 15.46
N LEU A 370 18.11 15.45 15.99
CA LEU A 370 16.93 15.12 15.20
C LEU A 370 16.39 16.33 14.43
N SER A 371 16.27 17.49 15.10
CA SER A 371 15.85 18.77 14.52
C SER A 371 16.77 19.18 13.36
N SER A 372 18.09 19.08 13.55
CA SER A 372 19.07 19.39 12.50
C SER A 372 19.00 18.42 11.34
N SER A 373 18.84 17.12 11.62
CA SER A 373 18.74 16.07 10.59
C SER A 373 17.48 16.23 9.75
N TYR A 374 16.35 16.56 10.38
CA TYR A 374 15.09 16.79 9.69
C TYR A 374 15.16 18.01 8.77
N ARG A 375 15.71 19.15 9.23
CA ARG A 375 15.91 20.32 8.35
C ARG A 375 16.77 20.01 7.14
N ARG A 376 17.87 19.28 7.34
CA ARG A 376 18.74 18.86 6.23
C ARG A 376 17.99 17.99 5.22
N ARG A 377 17.12 17.11 5.70
CA ARG A 377 16.26 16.29 4.84
C ARG A 377 15.27 17.16 4.05
N CYS A 378 14.65 18.15 4.68
CA CYS A 378 13.80 19.13 3.98
C CYS A 378 14.60 19.84 2.87
N GLU A 379 15.76 20.42 3.19
CA GLU A 379 16.62 21.12 2.21
C GLU A 379 17.11 20.22 1.05
N GLU A 380 17.44 18.97 1.34
CA GLU A 380 17.83 17.99 0.34
C GLU A 380 16.68 17.71 -0.61
N ALA A 381 15.49 17.53 -0.03
CA ALA A 381 14.30 17.35 -0.80
C ALA A 381 14.07 18.59 -1.69
N THR A 382 13.99 19.81 -1.15
CA THR A 382 13.87 21.08 -1.91
C THR A 382 14.72 21.12 -3.18
N ARG A 383 15.97 20.66 -3.03
CA ARG A 383 16.96 20.66 -4.10
C ARG A 383 16.69 19.60 -5.15
N GLU A 384 16.28 18.41 -4.73
CA GLU A 384 15.91 17.31 -5.62
C GLU A 384 14.71 17.67 -6.52
N GLY A 385 13.81 18.56 -6.08
CA GLY A 385 12.71 19.06 -6.90
C GLY A 385 13.00 20.31 -7.70
N GLY A 386 14.28 20.73 -7.77
CA GLY A 386 14.76 21.75 -8.70
C GLY A 386 14.71 23.20 -8.18
N ALA A 387 14.35 23.43 -6.91
CA ALA A 387 14.39 24.75 -6.31
C ALA A 387 15.82 25.12 -5.87
N THR A 388 16.24 26.35 -6.16
CA THR A 388 17.56 26.92 -5.78
C THR A 388 17.50 27.81 -4.53
N SER A 389 16.34 27.87 -3.85
CA SER A 389 16.13 28.81 -2.75
C SER A 389 16.87 28.38 -1.47
N GLY A 390 17.37 29.35 -0.71
CA GLY A 390 18.13 29.13 0.53
C GLY A 390 17.28 29.12 1.81
N HIS A 391 15.96 29.06 1.72
CA HIS A 391 15.06 28.98 2.87
C HIS A 391 14.72 27.51 3.17
N ALA A 392 14.68 27.13 4.44
CA ALA A 392 14.46 25.72 4.84
C ALA A 392 13.09 25.15 4.44
N PHE A 393 12.13 26.04 4.11
CA PHE A 393 10.80 25.70 3.59
C PHE A 393 10.62 26.04 2.11
N GLY A 394 11.69 26.47 1.44
CA GLY A 394 11.67 27.20 0.19
C GLY A 394 10.70 28.37 0.15
N THR A 395 10.10 28.61 -1.01
CA THR A 395 9.24 29.77 -1.27
C THR A 395 7.87 29.32 -1.74
N TRP A 396 6.84 29.60 -0.94
CA TRP A 396 5.45 29.37 -1.31
C TRP A 396 5.08 30.11 -2.59
N ASN A 397 4.66 29.37 -3.60
CA ASN A 397 4.11 29.92 -4.83
C ASN A 397 2.66 29.46 -4.98
N ILE A 398 1.71 30.34 -4.64
CA ILE A 398 0.29 30.06 -4.86
C ILE A 398 0.00 30.30 -6.35
N PRO A 399 -0.40 29.28 -7.12
CA PRO A 399 -0.61 29.42 -8.56
C PRO A 399 -1.78 30.36 -8.86
N PRO A 400 -1.86 30.90 -10.09
CA PRO A 400 -3.00 31.68 -10.54
C PRO A 400 -4.30 30.89 -10.34
N VAL A 401 -5.28 31.51 -9.68
CA VAL A 401 -6.55 30.85 -9.36
C VAL A 401 -7.37 30.60 -10.63
N ILE A 402 -7.87 29.37 -10.76
CA ILE A 402 -8.85 28.99 -11.76
C ILE A 402 -10.24 29.34 -11.23
N GLY A 403 -10.84 30.41 -11.77
CA GLY A 403 -12.16 30.90 -11.37
C GLY A 403 -13.33 30.13 -11.99
N ASP A 404 -13.13 29.53 -13.16
CA ASP A 404 -14.12 28.71 -13.86
C ASP A 404 -13.50 27.38 -14.27
N GLU A 405 -13.72 26.34 -13.45
CA GLU A 405 -13.20 25.00 -13.70
C GLU A 405 -13.80 24.35 -14.96
N GLU A 406 -15.04 24.70 -15.32
CA GLU A 406 -15.71 24.08 -16.48
C GLU A 406 -15.05 24.56 -17.77
N SER A 407 -14.86 25.88 -17.88
CA SER A 407 -14.11 26.48 -19.00
C SER A 407 -12.67 25.98 -19.05
N PHE A 408 -11.97 25.91 -17.91
CA PHE A 408 -10.58 25.43 -17.86
C PHE A 408 -10.43 23.97 -18.33
N ARG A 409 -11.34 23.08 -17.90
CA ARG A 409 -11.36 21.67 -18.35
C ARG A 409 -11.60 21.58 -19.85
N MET A 410 -12.54 22.37 -20.39
CA MET A 410 -12.85 22.37 -21.83
C MET A 410 -11.67 22.85 -22.68
N GLU A 411 -10.95 23.88 -22.24
CA GLU A 411 -9.75 24.37 -22.92
C GLU A 411 -8.64 23.30 -22.94
N ARG A 412 -8.39 22.61 -21.83
CA ARG A 412 -7.39 21.54 -21.75
C ARG A 412 -7.73 20.34 -22.64
N LEU A 413 -9.02 19.96 -22.71
CA LEU A 413 -9.48 18.91 -23.62
C LEU A 413 -9.33 19.31 -25.10
N ALA A 414 -9.56 20.57 -25.45
CA ALA A 414 -9.39 21.07 -26.81
C ALA A 414 -7.92 21.12 -27.26
N VAL A 415 -6.99 21.45 -26.35
CA VAL A 415 -5.55 21.45 -26.64
C VAL A 415 -5.02 20.01 -26.83
N GLY A 416 -5.49 19.04 -26.04
CA GLY A 416 -5.12 17.63 -26.20
C GLY A 416 -5.58 17.02 -27.54
N ALA A 417 -6.74 17.44 -28.06
CA ALA A 417 -7.24 16.98 -29.36
C ALA A 417 -6.49 17.58 -30.58
N GLY A 418 -5.70 18.65 -30.39
CA GLY A 418 -4.97 19.34 -31.47
C GLY A 418 -3.56 18.81 -31.75
N GLN A 419 -3.03 17.90 -30.92
CA GLN A 419 -1.65 17.38 -31.04
C GLN A 419 -1.54 15.97 -31.64
N ASP A 420 -2.65 15.36 -32.06
CA ASP A 420 -2.70 13.98 -32.57
C ASP A 420 -2.28 13.78 -34.06
N SER A 421 -1.30 14.54 -34.58
CA SER A 421 -0.76 14.27 -35.94
C SER A 421 0.76 14.29 -36.14
N SER A 422 1.56 14.41 -35.08
CA SER A 422 2.97 14.00 -35.12
C SER A 422 3.48 13.86 -33.69
N TYR A 423 4.21 12.78 -33.39
CA TYR A 423 4.66 12.31 -32.07
C TYR A 423 3.77 11.27 -31.36
N ALA A 424 3.29 10.27 -32.09
CA ALA A 424 3.06 8.96 -31.51
C ALA A 424 4.42 8.28 -31.24
N THR A 425 5.05 8.57 -30.10
CA THR A 425 6.06 7.76 -29.37
C THR A 425 6.62 8.55 -28.17
N ALA A 426 5.79 8.85 -27.17
CA ALA A 426 6.24 9.24 -25.82
C ALA A 426 5.11 9.33 -24.77
N SER A 427 3.84 9.09 -25.12
CA SER A 427 2.71 9.15 -24.17
C SER A 427 2.51 7.81 -23.48
N GLY A 428 3.38 7.50 -22.50
CA GLY A 428 3.30 6.21 -21.83
C GLY A 428 4.21 6.03 -20.62
N ILE A 429 4.72 7.12 -20.01
CA ILE A 429 5.28 7.11 -18.65
C ILE A 429 5.06 8.53 -18.07
N HIS A 430 3.95 8.74 -17.39
CA HIS A 430 3.83 9.77 -16.35
C HIS A 430 3.03 9.18 -15.19
N ALA A 431 3.63 8.15 -14.59
CA ALA A 431 3.31 7.73 -13.25
C ALA A 431 3.78 8.84 -12.30
N LYS A 432 2.88 9.78 -12.01
CA LYS A 432 3.11 10.85 -11.04
C LYS A 432 3.53 10.23 -9.71
N THR A 433 4.72 10.62 -9.29
CA THR A 433 5.49 10.02 -8.22
C THR A 433 5.10 10.74 -6.92
N LYS A 434 3.93 10.40 -6.36
CA LYS A 434 3.16 11.16 -5.37
C LYS A 434 3.78 11.36 -3.97
N PHE A 435 5.06 11.06 -3.71
CA PHE A 435 5.71 11.53 -2.47
C PHE A 435 7.19 11.86 -2.61
N CYS A 436 7.90 11.26 -3.54
CA CYS A 436 9.25 11.74 -3.81
C CYS A 436 9.23 13.20 -4.31
N GLU A 437 8.13 13.69 -4.92
CA GLU A 437 7.91 15.12 -5.18
C GLU A 437 7.46 15.95 -3.95
N LYS A 438 6.97 15.30 -2.87
CA LYS A 438 6.32 15.90 -1.69
C LYS A 438 7.21 16.73 -0.77
N LEU A 439 8.37 16.21 -0.41
CA LEU A 439 9.38 17.04 0.25
C LEU A 439 10.22 17.80 -0.77
N ARG A 440 10.16 17.43 -2.05
CA ARG A 440 11.15 17.84 -3.06
C ARG A 440 11.15 19.35 -3.35
N ARG A 441 10.13 20.09 -2.92
CA ARG A 441 9.83 21.43 -3.48
C ARG A 441 9.26 22.45 -2.48
N ILE A 442 9.04 22.04 -1.22
CA ILE A 442 9.36 22.93 -0.09
C ILE A 442 10.82 23.26 -0.30
#